data_AF-D2W6C1-F1
#
_entry.id   AF-D2W6C1-F1
#
_cell.length_a   1.000
_cell.length_b   1.000
_cell.length_c   1.000
_cell.angle_alpha   90.00
_cell.angle_beta   90.00
_cell.angle_gamma   90.00
#
_symmetry.space_group_name_H-M   'P 1'
#
loop_
_entity.id
_entity.type
_entity.pdbx_description
1 polymer ?
#
loop_
_entity_poly.entity_id
_entity_poly.type
_entity_poly.pdbx_seq_one_letter_code
_entity_poly.pdbx_strand_id
1 'polypeptide(L)'
;MTLLSAPTGWNEMVYAPILNDSNDENISQIQKNMLLMDSNNWCPRVSRKTVEEVEQVKKPCFVLDQVLSKDECKLMIELSEKMGYEDADKFCYAYNDRFNDRLMSDDPKFTEIVWNRIKQHLPQTLSKDGRTLHLASINPRWRLCKYKPGHYFNKHVDGSFEDHKNKTKSYLTLIIYLNSQLDGEFEGGSTIFYDSRMELMTRKVTEPAGNALIFLQNDKHMLHGGEKVFKGVKYIMRSDIMYSKREELKY
;
A
#
# COMPACT_ATOMS: atom_id res chain seq x y z
N MET A 1 29.03 0.62 -16.55
CA MET A 1 28.00 0.57 -15.50
C MET A 1 26.71 0.17 -16.20
N THR A 2 26.39 -1.13 -16.20
CA THR A 2 25.34 -1.70 -17.02
C THR A 2 23.99 -1.38 -16.36
N LEU A 3 23.19 -0.53 -17.01
CA LEU A 3 21.79 -0.31 -16.65
C LEU A 3 21.05 -1.63 -16.90
N LEU A 4 20.77 -2.38 -15.83
CA LEU A 4 19.83 -3.49 -15.90
C LEU A 4 18.43 -2.90 -16.10
N SER A 5 17.96 -2.95 -17.34
CA SER A 5 16.56 -2.73 -17.68
C SER A 5 15.70 -3.68 -16.87
N ALA A 6 14.71 -3.14 -16.13
CA ALA A 6 13.70 -3.95 -15.47
C ALA A 6 13.00 -4.85 -16.50
N PRO A 7 12.75 -6.14 -16.20
CA PRO A 7 12.16 -7.05 -17.16
C PRO A 7 10.74 -6.58 -17.52
N THR A 8 10.55 -6.26 -18.80
CA THR A 8 9.27 -6.03 -19.46
C THR A 8 8.52 -7.36 -19.55
N GLY A 9 7.77 -7.69 -18.51
CA GLY A 9 7.07 -8.97 -18.43
C GLY A 9 6.16 -9.09 -17.21
N TRP A 10 5.41 -8.03 -16.90
CA TRP A 10 4.26 -8.18 -15.99
C TRP A 10 3.13 -8.81 -16.79
N ASN A 11 3.08 -10.14 -16.80
CA ASN A 11 2.02 -10.91 -17.43
C ASN A 11 0.63 -10.38 -17.04
N GLU A 12 -0.30 -10.48 -17.99
CA GLU A 12 -1.75 -10.28 -17.86
C GLU A 12 -2.43 -11.28 -16.90
N MET A 13 -1.71 -11.79 -15.88
CA MET A 13 -2.32 -12.62 -14.85
C MET A 13 -3.29 -11.77 -14.05
N VAL A 14 -4.56 -12.19 -14.07
CA VAL A 14 -5.62 -11.69 -13.19
C VAL A 14 -5.51 -12.46 -11.88
N TYR A 15 -5.35 -11.75 -10.77
CA TYR A 15 -5.30 -12.37 -9.44
C TYR A 15 -6.68 -12.43 -8.82
N ALA A 16 -6.97 -13.49 -8.08
CA ALA A 16 -8.25 -13.65 -7.39
C ALA A 16 -8.51 -12.45 -6.45
N PRO A 17 -9.71 -11.84 -6.50
CA PRO A 17 -10.08 -10.77 -5.57
C PRO A 17 -10.21 -11.30 -4.13
N ILE A 18 -9.96 -10.45 -3.14
CA ILE A 18 -10.24 -10.77 -1.73
C ILE A 18 -11.77 -10.70 -1.49
N LEU A 19 -12.42 -9.70 -2.09
CA LEU A 19 -13.86 -9.44 -2.01
C LEU A 19 -14.68 -10.07 -3.14
N ASN A 20 -14.15 -11.07 -3.86
CA ASN A 20 -14.96 -11.84 -4.81
C ASN A 20 -14.37 -13.22 -5.12
N ASP A 21 -15.25 -14.21 -4.93
CA ASP A 21 -15.22 -15.61 -5.35
C ASP A 21 -14.72 -16.66 -4.32
N SER A 22 -15.68 -17.31 -3.66
CA SER A 22 -15.76 -18.78 -3.62
C SER A 22 -17.04 -19.24 -2.91
N ASN A 23 -17.49 -20.43 -3.28
CA ASN A 23 -18.64 -21.20 -2.76
C ASN A 23 -18.52 -21.59 -1.26
N ASP A 24 -17.81 -20.80 -0.45
CA ASP A 24 -17.66 -21.00 0.99
C ASP A 24 -18.57 -19.99 1.71
N GLU A 25 -19.63 -20.49 2.33
CA GLU A 25 -20.63 -19.67 3.05
C GLU A 25 -19.98 -18.76 4.11
N ASN A 26 -18.84 -19.14 4.68
CA ASN A 26 -18.10 -18.30 5.63
C ASN A 26 -17.40 -17.12 4.95
N ILE A 27 -16.86 -17.31 3.75
CA ILE A 27 -16.23 -16.23 2.95
C ILE A 27 -17.32 -15.27 2.45
N SER A 28 -18.46 -15.79 2.00
CA SER A 28 -19.63 -14.99 1.62
C SER A 28 -20.16 -14.13 2.78
N GLN A 29 -20.21 -14.67 4.01
CA GLN A 29 -20.65 -13.91 5.18
C GLN A 29 -19.62 -12.86 5.62
N ILE A 30 -18.33 -13.16 5.52
CA ILE A 30 -17.24 -12.22 5.79
C ILE A 30 -17.22 -11.07 4.75
N GLN A 31 -17.38 -11.40 3.46
CA GLN A 31 -17.51 -10.42 2.37
C GLN A 31 -18.77 -9.56 2.54
N LYS A 32 -19.89 -10.18 2.90
CA LYS A 32 -21.11 -9.45 3.30
C LYS A 32 -20.82 -8.57 4.49
N ASN A 33 -20.10 -9.02 5.52
CA ASN A 33 -19.80 -8.19 6.69
C ASN A 33 -18.94 -6.97 6.31
N MET A 34 -17.98 -7.09 5.40
CA MET A 34 -17.17 -5.94 4.97
C MET A 34 -17.98 -4.94 4.12
N LEU A 35 -18.81 -5.44 3.20
CA LEU A 35 -19.76 -4.61 2.44
C LEU A 35 -20.87 -4.02 3.33
N LEU A 36 -21.32 -4.77 4.33
CA LEU A 36 -22.33 -4.37 5.31
C LEU A 36 -21.76 -3.38 6.32
N MET A 37 -20.48 -3.46 6.68
CA MET A 37 -19.79 -2.48 7.53
C MET A 37 -19.72 -1.10 6.86
N ASP A 38 -19.61 -1.05 5.53
CA ASP A 38 -19.75 0.19 4.75
C ASP A 38 -21.22 0.70 4.75
N SER A 39 -22.20 -0.20 4.87
CA SER A 39 -23.63 0.15 5.01
C SER A 39 -24.11 0.42 6.46
N ASN A 40 -23.36 -0.04 7.47
CA ASN A 40 -23.72 0.01 8.90
C ASN A 40 -23.13 1.23 9.60
N ASN A 41 -23.24 2.42 9.00
CA ASN A 41 -22.94 3.72 9.63
C ASN A 41 -21.51 3.92 10.16
N TRP A 42 -20.54 3.03 9.91
CA TRP A 42 -19.13 3.36 10.15
C TRP A 42 -18.65 4.29 9.04
N CYS A 43 -18.77 5.59 9.30
CA CYS A 43 -18.18 6.63 8.46
C CYS A 43 -16.80 6.95 9.04
N PRO A 44 -15.71 6.51 8.41
CA PRO A 44 -14.38 6.84 8.89
C PRO A 44 -14.21 8.36 8.87
N ARG A 45 -13.89 8.94 10.04
CA ARG A 45 -13.42 10.32 10.11
C ARG A 45 -11.96 10.34 9.73
N VAL A 46 -11.68 10.15 8.44
CA VAL A 46 -10.32 10.16 7.93
C VAL A 46 -9.72 11.53 8.16
N SER A 47 -8.69 11.59 9.00
CA SER A 47 -7.85 12.77 9.19
C SER A 47 -6.53 12.58 8.47
N ARG A 48 -5.92 13.68 8.04
CA ARG A 48 -4.59 13.67 7.44
C ARG A 48 -3.58 14.26 8.42
N LYS A 49 -2.48 13.54 8.63
CA LYS A 49 -1.32 13.99 9.39
C LYS A 49 -0.08 13.93 8.50
N THR A 50 0.59 15.07 8.30
CA THR A 50 1.88 15.09 7.62
C THR A 50 2.92 14.29 8.39
N VAL A 51 3.80 13.59 7.67
CA VAL A 51 5.00 13.01 8.27
C VAL A 51 6.09 14.08 8.29
N GLU A 52 6.19 14.79 9.41
CA GLU A 52 7.21 15.82 9.65
C GLU A 52 8.63 15.27 9.38
N GLU A 53 9.55 16.16 8.97
CA GLU A 53 10.95 15.87 8.59
C GLU A 53 11.15 15.08 7.29
N VAL A 54 10.15 14.33 6.81
CA VAL A 54 10.08 13.91 5.40
C VAL A 54 9.61 15.08 4.52
N GLU A 55 8.80 15.98 5.10
CA GLU A 55 8.31 17.21 4.49
C GLU A 55 9.34 18.37 4.43
N GLN A 56 10.64 18.11 4.58
CA GLN A 56 11.66 19.15 4.33
C GLN A 56 11.65 19.65 2.88
N VAL A 57 11.09 18.84 1.97
CA VAL A 57 10.77 19.22 0.60
C VAL A 57 9.25 19.14 0.49
N LYS A 58 8.56 20.16 -0.07
CA LYS A 58 7.09 20.24 -0.30
C LYS A 58 6.55 19.10 -1.20
N LYS A 59 6.74 17.85 -0.80
CA LYS A 59 6.42 16.64 -1.53
C LYS A 59 5.49 15.79 -0.67
N PRO A 60 4.52 15.09 -1.28
CA PRO A 60 3.57 14.29 -0.53
C PRO A 60 4.27 13.18 0.29
N CYS A 61 4.20 13.29 1.62
CA CYS A 61 4.42 12.19 2.57
C CYS A 61 3.56 12.43 3.81
N PHE A 62 2.50 11.64 3.97
CA PHE A 62 1.52 11.84 5.04
C PHE A 62 0.81 10.54 5.39
N VAL A 63 0.20 10.52 6.56
CA VAL A 63 -0.65 9.46 7.05
C VAL A 63 -2.12 9.90 6.97
N LEU A 64 -2.98 8.97 6.60
CA LEU A 64 -4.43 9.06 6.74
C LEU A 64 -4.86 8.13 7.88
N ASP A 65 -5.53 8.69 8.88
CA ASP A 65 -5.99 7.93 10.04
C ASP A 65 -7.31 7.22 9.75
N GLN A 66 -7.48 6.01 10.31
CA GLN A 66 -8.75 5.29 10.28
C GLN A 66 -9.33 5.06 8.87
N VAL A 67 -8.48 4.76 7.89
CA VAL A 67 -8.93 4.38 6.54
C VAL A 67 -9.71 3.06 6.57
N LEU A 68 -9.26 2.13 7.40
CA LEU A 68 -9.99 0.91 7.77
C LEU A 68 -10.26 0.88 9.28
N SER A 69 -11.31 0.20 9.69
CA SER A 69 -11.54 -0.11 11.11
C SER A 69 -10.62 -1.25 11.55
N LYS A 70 -10.43 -1.43 12.88
CA LYS A 70 -9.66 -2.57 13.40
C LYS A 70 -10.29 -3.92 13.02
N ASP A 71 -11.62 -3.99 12.96
CA ASP A 71 -12.35 -5.20 12.57
C ASP A 71 -12.16 -5.50 11.08
N GLU A 72 -12.22 -4.49 10.21
CA GLU A 72 -11.93 -4.64 8.79
C GLU A 72 -10.48 -5.12 8.58
N CYS A 73 -9.53 -4.54 9.31
CA CYS A 73 -8.13 -4.96 9.28
C CYS A 73 -7.95 -6.43 9.66
N LYS A 74 -8.56 -6.86 10.77
CA LYS A 74 -8.54 -8.26 11.21
C LYS A 74 -9.15 -9.19 10.16
N LEU A 75 -10.28 -8.79 9.59
CA LEU A 75 -10.96 -9.54 8.55
C LEU A 75 -10.07 -9.75 7.31
N MET A 76 -9.35 -8.70 6.88
CA MET A 76 -8.43 -8.78 5.75
C MET A 76 -7.27 -9.74 6.03
N ILE A 77 -6.74 -9.78 7.26
CA ILE A 77 -5.72 -10.74 7.67
C ILE A 77 -6.29 -12.17 7.61
N GLU A 78 -7.49 -12.40 8.16
CA GLU A 78 -8.10 -13.73 8.16
C GLU A 78 -8.38 -14.25 6.74
N LEU A 79 -8.87 -13.38 5.84
CA LEU A 79 -9.11 -13.72 4.45
C LEU A 79 -7.81 -14.02 3.70
N SER A 80 -6.77 -13.20 3.89
CA SER A 80 -5.51 -13.36 3.20
C SER A 80 -4.76 -14.62 3.63
N GLU A 81 -4.81 -14.98 4.92
CA GLU A 81 -4.27 -16.25 5.41
C GLU A 81 -4.97 -17.46 4.77
N LYS A 82 -6.31 -17.41 4.61
CA LYS A 82 -7.07 -18.48 3.95
C LYS A 82 -6.74 -18.61 2.47
N MET A 83 -6.55 -17.49 1.77
CA MET A 83 -6.15 -17.48 0.36
C MET A 83 -4.73 -18.02 0.17
N GLY A 84 -3.88 -17.86 1.19
CA GLY A 84 -2.50 -18.32 1.20
C GLY A 84 -1.54 -17.30 0.59
N TYR A 85 -0.32 -17.26 1.14
CA TYR A 85 0.75 -16.40 0.65
C TYR A 85 1.78 -17.21 -0.15
N GLU A 86 2.36 -16.59 -1.17
CA GLU A 86 3.61 -17.06 -1.73
C GLU A 86 4.74 -16.77 -0.74
N ASP A 87 5.46 -17.82 -0.33
CA ASP A 87 6.54 -17.71 0.65
C ASP A 87 7.72 -16.90 0.08
N ALA A 88 8.35 -16.10 0.94
CA ALA A 88 9.52 -15.28 0.64
C ALA A 88 10.61 -16.06 -0.12
N ASP A 89 10.87 -17.32 0.24
CA ASP A 89 11.91 -18.15 -0.37
C ASP A 89 11.65 -18.45 -1.85
N LYS A 90 10.39 -18.47 -2.29
CA LYS A 90 10.03 -18.74 -3.69
C LYS A 90 10.01 -17.48 -4.54
N PHE A 91 9.56 -16.38 -3.95
CA PHE A 91 9.32 -15.12 -4.66
C PHE A 91 10.55 -14.20 -4.69
N CYS A 92 11.36 -14.18 -3.62
CA CYS A 92 12.40 -13.16 -3.45
C CYS A 92 13.76 -13.54 -4.07
N TYR A 93 13.89 -14.74 -4.65
CA TYR A 93 15.16 -15.24 -5.20
C TYR A 93 15.77 -14.35 -6.31
N ALA A 94 14.93 -13.55 -6.98
CA ALA A 94 15.35 -12.64 -8.04
C ALA A 94 15.81 -11.26 -7.54
N TYR A 95 15.46 -10.86 -6.31
CA TYR A 95 15.72 -9.52 -5.78
C TYR A 95 16.17 -9.62 -4.32
N ASN A 96 17.46 -9.43 -4.06
CA ASN A 96 18.03 -9.35 -2.71
C ASN A 96 17.60 -8.06 -1.97
N ASP A 97 16.47 -7.46 -2.36
CA ASP A 97 15.91 -6.24 -1.81
C ASP A 97 14.84 -6.51 -0.76
N ARG A 98 14.29 -7.72 -0.67
CA ARG A 98 13.22 -8.03 0.29
C ARG A 98 13.23 -9.48 0.70
N PHE A 99 12.65 -9.74 1.86
CA PHE A 99 12.37 -11.09 2.34
C PHE A 99 11.03 -11.04 3.09
N ASN A 100 9.94 -11.28 2.37
CA ASN A 100 8.59 -11.29 2.92
C ASN A 100 7.65 -12.20 2.12
N ASP A 101 6.64 -12.75 2.80
CA ASP A 101 5.58 -13.52 2.14
C ASP A 101 4.64 -12.53 1.45
N ARG A 102 4.11 -12.89 0.28
CA ARG A 102 3.29 -11.99 -0.53
C ARG A 102 2.09 -12.69 -1.16
N LEU A 103 0.94 -12.02 -1.13
CA LEU A 103 -0.26 -12.37 -1.88
C LEU A 103 -0.62 -11.18 -2.77
N MET A 104 -0.90 -11.44 -4.05
CA MET A 104 -1.43 -10.46 -5.00
C MET A 104 -2.91 -10.71 -5.23
N SER A 105 -3.69 -9.63 -5.32
CA SER A 105 -5.14 -9.68 -5.53
C SER A 105 -5.57 -8.50 -6.39
N ASP A 106 -6.35 -8.76 -7.44
CA ASP A 106 -6.97 -7.70 -8.24
C ASP A 106 -8.41 -7.49 -7.72
N ASP A 107 -8.62 -6.46 -6.91
CA ASP A 107 -9.87 -6.26 -6.15
C ASP A 107 -10.50 -4.89 -6.38
N PRO A 108 -11.30 -4.72 -7.45
CA PRO A 108 -11.94 -3.44 -7.75
C PRO A 108 -12.98 -3.01 -6.70
N LYS A 109 -13.65 -3.96 -6.02
CA LYS A 109 -14.65 -3.65 -5.00
C LYS A 109 -14.01 -3.05 -3.75
N PHE A 110 -12.96 -3.69 -3.24
CA PHE A 110 -12.21 -3.14 -2.10
C PHE A 110 -11.58 -1.79 -2.46
N THR A 111 -11.12 -1.66 -3.69
CA THR A 111 -10.57 -0.41 -4.22
C THR A 111 -11.59 0.73 -4.19
N GLU A 112 -12.84 0.48 -4.57
CA GLU A 112 -13.92 1.48 -4.53
C GLU A 112 -14.19 1.95 -3.09
N ILE A 113 -14.25 1.01 -2.14
CA ILE A 113 -14.44 1.30 -0.71
C ILE A 113 -13.33 2.23 -0.21
N VAL A 114 -12.06 1.83 -0.38
CA VAL A 114 -10.91 2.64 0.05
C VAL A 114 -10.88 3.99 -0.67
N TRP A 115 -11.17 4.01 -1.98
CA TRP A 115 -11.20 5.23 -2.78
C TRP A 115 -12.19 6.26 -2.24
N ASN A 116 -13.42 5.83 -1.95
CA ASN A 116 -14.46 6.71 -1.42
C ASN A 116 -14.07 7.32 -0.07
N ARG A 117 -13.30 6.59 0.74
CA ARG A 117 -12.79 7.06 2.03
C ARG A 117 -11.65 8.06 1.90
N ILE A 118 -10.73 7.87 0.96
CA ILE A 118 -9.47 8.64 0.94
C ILE A 118 -9.39 9.75 -0.13
N LYS A 119 -10.18 9.68 -1.22
CA LYS A 119 -9.98 10.53 -2.43
C LYS A 119 -9.92 12.02 -2.17
N GLN A 120 -10.70 12.52 -1.22
CA GLN A 120 -10.74 13.94 -0.85
C GLN A 120 -9.50 14.41 -0.06
N HIS A 121 -8.75 13.49 0.54
CA HIS A 121 -7.56 13.77 1.34
C HIS A 121 -6.25 13.67 0.53
N LEU A 122 -6.34 13.14 -0.70
CA LEU A 122 -5.22 13.00 -1.63
C LEU A 122 -4.90 14.32 -2.35
N PRO A 123 -3.65 14.53 -2.79
CA PRO A 123 -3.31 15.64 -3.68
C PRO A 123 -4.12 15.53 -4.98
N GLN A 124 -5.03 16.48 -5.21
CA GLN A 124 -5.86 16.49 -6.43
C GLN A 124 -5.04 16.71 -7.69
N THR A 125 -3.91 17.41 -7.55
CA THR A 125 -2.93 17.57 -8.61
C THR A 125 -1.51 17.33 -8.10
N LEU A 126 -0.64 16.91 -9.02
CA LEU A 126 0.80 16.84 -8.82
C LEU A 126 1.51 17.60 -9.95
N SER A 127 2.60 18.29 -9.62
CA SER A 127 3.48 18.89 -10.63
C SER A 127 4.69 17.98 -10.86
N LYS A 128 4.88 17.55 -12.11
CA LYS A 128 6.02 16.71 -12.51
C LYS A 128 6.54 17.18 -13.87
N ASP A 129 7.83 17.50 -13.93
CA ASP A 129 8.54 17.90 -15.16
C ASP A 129 7.82 19.02 -15.94
N GLY A 130 7.31 20.02 -15.20
CA GLY A 130 6.58 21.17 -15.77
C GLY A 130 5.14 20.85 -16.23
N ARG A 131 4.61 19.67 -15.91
CA ARG A 131 3.24 19.26 -16.24
C ARG A 131 2.40 19.08 -14.99
N THR A 132 1.13 19.47 -15.09
CA THR A 132 0.11 19.13 -14.09
C THR A 132 -0.46 17.75 -14.38
N LEU A 133 -0.50 16.92 -13.35
CA LEU A 133 -1.13 15.61 -13.35
C LEU A 133 -2.35 15.68 -12.44
N HIS A 134 -3.42 15.00 -12.83
CA HIS A 134 -4.69 15.01 -12.12
C HIS A 134 -4.92 13.65 -11.45
N LEU A 135 -5.36 13.68 -10.19
CA LEU A 135 -5.74 12.49 -9.45
C LEU A 135 -6.81 11.71 -10.22
N ALA A 136 -6.61 10.41 -10.41
CA ALA A 136 -7.51 9.56 -11.21
C ALA A 136 -8.15 8.46 -10.38
N SER A 137 -7.34 7.58 -9.76
CA SER A 137 -7.86 6.39 -9.07
C SER A 137 -6.84 5.77 -8.11
N ILE A 138 -7.20 4.64 -7.51
CA ILE A 138 -6.27 3.68 -6.91
C ILE A 138 -6.07 2.53 -7.91
N ASN A 139 -4.87 1.96 -7.97
CA ASN A 139 -4.61 0.72 -8.69
C ASN A 139 -5.40 -0.44 -8.06
N PRO A 140 -6.24 -1.18 -8.79
CA PRO A 140 -7.02 -2.27 -8.20
C PRO A 140 -6.18 -3.47 -7.76
N ARG A 141 -4.88 -3.51 -8.13
CA ARG A 141 -3.94 -4.55 -7.78
C ARG A 141 -3.31 -4.33 -6.40
N TRP A 142 -3.84 -5.05 -5.41
CA TRP A 142 -3.35 -5.04 -4.04
C TRP A 142 -2.23 -6.06 -3.84
N ARG A 143 -1.28 -5.69 -2.98
CA ARG A 143 -0.19 -6.53 -2.53
C ARG A 143 -0.29 -6.66 -1.02
N LEU A 144 -0.65 -7.84 -0.55
CA LEU A 144 -0.67 -8.14 0.87
C LEU A 144 0.70 -8.71 1.21
N CYS A 145 1.36 -8.07 2.17
CA CYS A 145 2.70 -8.46 2.59
C CYS A 145 2.66 -8.93 4.05
N LYS A 146 3.19 -10.12 4.28
CA LYS A 146 3.32 -10.75 5.60
C LYS A 146 4.79 -10.86 5.98
N TYR A 147 5.13 -10.31 7.14
CA TYR A 147 6.49 -10.28 7.65
C TYR A 147 6.58 -11.09 8.95
N LYS A 148 7.20 -12.27 8.87
CA LYS A 148 7.51 -13.16 9.99
C LYS A 148 8.79 -12.69 10.69
N PRO A 149 9.14 -13.19 11.89
CA PRO A 149 10.44 -12.91 12.49
C PRO A 149 11.56 -13.26 11.52
N GLY A 150 12.49 -12.33 11.29
CA GLY A 150 13.51 -12.47 10.26
C GLY A 150 13.25 -11.66 8.99
N HIS A 151 11.98 -11.41 8.65
CA HIS A 151 11.57 -10.76 7.42
C HIS A 151 11.85 -9.25 7.45
N TYR A 152 12.11 -8.68 6.28
CA TYR A 152 12.47 -7.27 6.11
C TYR A 152 12.24 -6.80 4.67
N PHE A 153 12.43 -5.50 4.45
CA PHE A 153 12.52 -4.92 3.10
C PHE A 153 13.68 -3.91 3.10
N ASN A 154 14.73 -4.19 2.32
CA ASN A 154 15.90 -3.31 2.19
C ASN A 154 15.53 -1.93 1.66
N LYS A 155 16.46 -0.98 1.85
CA LYS A 155 16.33 0.40 1.40
C LYS A 155 16.11 0.46 -0.12
N HIS A 156 15.05 1.13 -0.55
CA HIS A 156 14.69 1.29 -1.95
C HIS A 156 13.83 2.55 -2.15
N VAL A 157 13.58 2.87 -3.41
CA VAL A 157 12.56 3.83 -3.83
C VAL A 157 11.54 3.05 -4.64
N ASP A 158 10.26 3.32 -4.39
CA ASP A 158 9.19 2.63 -5.10
C ASP A 158 9.13 3.06 -6.56
N GLY A 159 9.01 2.07 -7.44
CA GLY A 159 8.76 2.27 -8.87
C GLY A 159 7.31 2.67 -9.16
N SER A 160 7.09 3.17 -10.38
CA SER A 160 5.74 3.48 -10.88
C SER A 160 5.15 2.34 -11.70
N PHE A 161 3.84 2.20 -11.64
CA PHE A 161 3.01 1.38 -12.51
C PHE A 161 2.35 2.23 -13.60
N GLU A 162 2.27 1.72 -14.83
CA GLU A 162 1.56 2.36 -15.94
C GLU A 162 0.37 1.51 -16.36
N ASP A 163 -0.81 2.11 -16.36
CA ASP A 163 -2.03 1.54 -16.93
C ASP A 163 -2.22 2.14 -18.32
N HIS A 164 -1.78 1.41 -19.34
CA HIS A 164 -1.88 1.86 -20.73
C HIS A 164 -3.33 1.93 -21.22
N LYS A 165 -4.24 1.11 -20.67
CA LYS A 165 -5.65 1.08 -21.07
C LYS A 165 -6.35 2.36 -20.63
N ASN A 166 -6.21 2.74 -19.37
CA ASN A 166 -6.83 3.94 -18.82
C ASN A 166 -5.95 5.19 -18.98
N LYS A 167 -4.74 5.05 -19.52
CA LYS A 167 -3.75 6.13 -19.72
C LYS A 167 -3.39 6.83 -18.40
N THR A 168 -3.31 6.06 -17.33
CA THR A 168 -2.92 6.54 -16.00
C THR A 168 -1.57 5.95 -15.59
N LYS A 169 -0.90 6.62 -14.64
CA LYS A 169 0.39 6.19 -14.09
C LYS A 169 0.39 6.44 -12.59
N SER A 170 0.96 5.54 -11.81
CA SER A 170 1.08 5.76 -10.37
C SER A 170 2.19 6.75 -10.05
N TYR A 171 1.91 7.60 -9.06
CA TYR A 171 2.89 8.55 -8.52
C TYR A 171 3.01 8.50 -7.01
N LEU A 172 2.02 7.96 -6.30
CA LEU A 172 2.10 7.79 -4.84
C LEU A 172 1.94 6.32 -4.49
N THR A 173 2.73 5.87 -3.52
CA THR A 173 2.51 4.59 -2.85
C THR A 173 1.44 4.77 -1.78
N LEU A 174 0.56 3.77 -1.65
CA LEU A 174 -0.41 3.64 -0.56
C LEU A 174 -0.07 2.37 0.23
N ILE A 175 0.26 2.51 1.52
CA ILE A 175 0.43 1.40 2.46
C ILE A 175 -0.63 1.51 3.55
N ILE A 176 -1.48 0.50 3.70
CA ILE A 176 -2.43 0.37 4.81
C ILE A 176 -1.87 -0.63 5.82
N TYR A 177 -1.76 -0.23 7.09
CA TYR A 177 -1.33 -1.10 8.17
C TYR A 177 -2.52 -1.93 8.66
N LEU A 178 -2.42 -3.27 8.60
CA LEU A 178 -3.51 -4.15 9.05
C LEU A 178 -3.38 -4.56 10.51
N ASN A 179 -2.20 -4.42 11.10
CA ASN A 179 -1.97 -4.63 12.52
C ASN A 179 -0.85 -3.71 13.03
N SER A 180 -0.62 -3.63 14.34
CA SER A 180 0.16 -2.55 14.93
C SER A 180 1.23 -3.01 15.93
N GLN A 181 2.44 -2.47 15.75
CA GLN A 181 3.51 -2.56 16.77
C GLN A 181 3.11 -1.81 18.05
N LEU A 182 2.33 -0.73 17.93
CA LEU A 182 1.89 0.10 19.07
C LEU A 182 0.92 -0.66 19.99
N ASP A 183 0.21 -1.64 19.43
CA ASP A 183 -0.69 -2.54 20.16
C ASP A 183 0.03 -3.83 20.65
N GLY A 184 1.35 -3.94 20.44
CA GLY A 184 2.17 -5.08 20.88
C GLY A 184 2.05 -6.34 20.02
N GLU A 185 1.45 -6.27 18.83
CA GLU A 185 1.22 -7.44 17.97
C GLU A 185 2.49 -7.96 17.29
N PHE A 186 3.51 -7.10 17.16
CA PHE A 186 4.84 -7.44 16.68
C PHE A 186 5.90 -6.48 17.24
N GLU A 187 7.18 -6.87 17.15
CA GLU A 187 8.33 -6.03 17.50
C GLU A 187 9.21 -5.79 16.26
N GLY A 188 9.64 -4.56 16.03
CA GLY A 188 10.35 -4.14 14.81
C GLY A 188 9.38 -3.86 13.66
N GLY A 189 9.80 -4.04 12.41
CA GLY A 189 8.88 -3.92 11.28
C GLY A 189 8.44 -2.50 10.93
N SER A 190 9.01 -1.44 11.48
CA SER A 190 8.64 -0.06 11.13
C SER A 190 8.99 0.29 9.67
N THR A 191 8.28 1.25 9.08
CA THR A 191 8.68 1.85 7.79
C THR A 191 9.70 2.96 8.09
N ILE A 192 10.93 2.81 7.63
CA ILE A 192 12.02 3.75 7.92
C ILE A 192 12.38 4.52 6.66
N PHE A 193 12.37 5.84 6.73
CA PHE A 193 12.90 6.73 5.69
C PHE A 193 14.34 7.11 6.00
N TYR A 194 15.11 7.32 4.94
CA TYR A 194 16.52 7.65 5.01
C TYR A 194 16.85 8.89 4.17
N ASP A 195 17.98 9.51 4.44
CA ASP A 195 18.51 10.56 3.59
C ASP A 195 18.89 10.00 2.20
N SER A 196 19.00 10.87 1.20
CA SER A 196 19.27 10.42 -0.19
C SER A 196 20.64 9.75 -0.36
N ARG A 197 21.52 9.78 0.65
CA ARG A 197 22.82 9.11 0.67
C ARG A 197 22.76 7.72 1.33
N MET A 198 21.58 7.31 1.82
CA MET A 198 21.35 6.05 2.54
C MET A 198 22.06 5.93 3.89
N GLU A 199 22.63 7.03 4.41
CA GLU A 199 23.52 7.02 5.57
C GLU A 199 22.73 7.21 6.87
N LEU A 200 21.77 8.13 6.86
CA LEU A 200 21.05 8.56 8.05
C LEU A 200 19.59 8.16 7.98
N MET A 201 19.07 7.61 9.08
CA MET A 201 17.64 7.52 9.29
C MET A 201 17.09 8.93 9.46
N THR A 202 16.16 9.31 8.61
CA THR A 202 15.47 10.62 8.70
C THR A 202 14.15 10.48 9.43
N ARG A 203 13.47 9.34 9.29
CA ARG A 203 12.19 9.10 9.95
C ARG A 203 11.91 7.63 10.19
N LYS A 204 11.26 7.32 11.31
CA LYS A 204 10.65 6.02 11.60
C LYS A 204 9.14 6.19 11.69
N VAL A 205 8.38 5.42 10.91
CA VAL A 205 6.92 5.45 10.86
C VAL A 205 6.37 4.14 11.41
N THR A 206 5.57 4.27 12.45
CA THR A 206 4.80 3.22 13.12
C THR A 206 3.38 3.72 13.27
N GLU A 207 2.42 2.95 12.80
CA GLU A 207 1.03 3.40 12.74
C GLU A 207 0.09 2.35 13.33
N PRO A 208 -1.03 2.79 13.95
CA PRO A 208 -2.13 1.90 14.33
C PRO A 208 -2.69 1.10 13.14
N ALA A 209 -3.31 -0.04 13.44
CA ALA A 209 -4.09 -0.77 12.46
C ALA A 209 -5.20 0.13 11.88
N GLY A 210 -5.35 0.12 10.56
CA GLY A 210 -6.32 0.92 9.82
C GLY A 210 -5.80 2.24 9.29
N ASN A 211 -4.64 2.71 9.76
CA ASN A 211 -3.99 3.89 9.21
C ASN A 211 -3.31 3.58 7.86
N ALA A 212 -3.18 4.61 7.03
CA ALA A 212 -2.54 4.50 5.73
C ALA A 212 -1.41 5.52 5.54
N LEU A 213 -0.21 5.06 5.22
CA LEU A 213 0.92 5.89 4.84
C LEU A 213 0.93 6.10 3.32
N ILE A 214 1.04 7.36 2.89
CA ILE A 214 1.10 7.76 1.48
C ILE A 214 2.34 8.59 1.24
N PHE A 215 3.11 8.25 0.19
CA PHE A 215 4.33 8.97 -0.17
C PHE A 215 4.67 8.85 -1.65
N LEU A 216 5.54 9.73 -2.15
CA LEU A 216 5.90 9.85 -3.56
C LEU A 216 6.76 8.67 -4.06
N GLN A 217 6.47 8.20 -5.27
CA GLN A 217 7.25 7.19 -6.01
C GLN A 217 8.34 7.83 -6.87
N ASN A 218 9.37 7.05 -7.22
CA ASN A 218 10.51 7.48 -8.04
C ASN A 218 11.17 8.79 -7.57
N ASP A 219 11.21 9.00 -6.25
CA ASP A 219 11.82 10.18 -5.64
C ASP A 219 12.89 9.76 -4.63
N LYS A 220 14.13 10.22 -4.85
CA LYS A 220 15.28 9.89 -3.97
C LYS A 220 15.11 10.36 -2.52
N HIS A 221 14.23 11.32 -2.27
CA HIS A 221 13.91 11.80 -0.92
C HIS A 221 12.88 10.90 -0.21
N MET A 222 12.32 9.92 -0.92
CA MET A 222 11.45 8.88 -0.38
C MET A 222 12.20 7.53 -0.32
N LEU A 223 13.53 7.57 -0.17
CA LEU A 223 14.29 6.35 0.11
C LEU A 223 13.82 5.77 1.44
N HIS A 224 13.35 4.52 1.41
CA HIS A 224 12.76 3.89 2.58
C HIS A 224 13.00 2.38 2.60
N GLY A 225 12.80 1.76 3.76
CA GLY A 225 12.87 0.31 3.94
C GLY A 225 11.93 -0.15 5.06
N GLY A 226 11.65 -1.44 5.08
CA GLY A 226 10.96 -2.11 6.17
C GLY A 226 11.98 -2.66 7.16
N GLU A 227 11.98 -2.14 8.38
CA GLU A 227 12.77 -2.68 9.49
C GLU A 227 12.51 -4.18 9.63
N LYS A 228 13.54 -4.92 10.06
CA LYS A 228 13.39 -6.34 10.36
C LYS A 228 12.32 -6.55 11.44
N VAL A 229 11.45 -7.54 11.24
CA VAL A 229 10.56 -8.01 12.30
C VAL A 229 11.33 -8.97 13.21
N PHE A 230 11.28 -8.73 14.51
CA PHE A 230 11.99 -9.52 15.52
C PHE A 230 11.06 -10.51 16.23
N LYS A 231 9.81 -10.13 16.49
CA LYS A 231 8.78 -10.97 17.11
C LYS A 231 7.40 -10.66 16.53
N GLY A 232 6.47 -11.61 16.67
CA GLY A 232 5.13 -11.50 16.11
C GLY A 232 5.12 -11.55 14.58
N VAL A 233 4.01 -11.13 13.97
CA VAL A 233 3.85 -11.10 12.52
C VAL A 233 3.23 -9.76 12.12
N LYS A 234 3.85 -9.05 11.17
CA LYS A 234 3.33 -7.79 10.63
C LYS A 234 2.59 -8.04 9.32
N TYR A 235 1.44 -7.38 9.16
CA TYR A 235 0.62 -7.38 7.95
C TYR A 235 0.40 -5.97 7.42
N ILE A 236 0.61 -5.79 6.11
CA ILE A 236 0.26 -4.55 5.40
C ILE A 236 -0.39 -4.88 4.07
N MET A 237 -1.21 -3.96 3.57
CA MET A 237 -1.62 -3.91 2.17
C MET A 237 -0.93 -2.75 1.48
N ARG A 238 -0.43 -2.99 0.27
CA ARG A 238 0.14 -1.95 -0.60
C ARG A 238 -0.62 -1.88 -1.91
N SER A 239 -0.98 -0.66 -2.31
CA SER A 239 -1.39 -0.32 -3.67
C SER A 239 -0.75 1.01 -4.09
N ASP A 240 -1.19 1.57 -5.19
CA ASP A 240 -0.60 2.73 -5.85
C ASP A 240 -1.72 3.75 -6.20
N ILE A 241 -1.49 5.05 -5.95
CA ILE A 241 -2.40 6.13 -6.37
C ILE A 241 -2.04 6.56 -7.79
N MET A 242 -3.04 6.50 -8.66
CA MET A 242 -2.95 6.75 -10.09
C MET A 242 -3.28 8.21 -10.42
N TYR A 243 -2.50 8.78 -11.34
CA TYR A 243 -2.74 10.09 -11.91
C TYR A 243 -2.79 10.01 -13.44
N SER A 244 -3.49 10.95 -14.05
CA SER A 244 -3.58 11.10 -15.50
C SER A 244 -3.08 12.48 -15.95
N LYS A 245 -2.72 12.59 -17.23
CA LYS A 245 -2.35 13.89 -17.85
C LYS A 245 -3.58 14.71 -18.28
N ARG A 246 -4.77 14.12 -18.21
CA ARG A 246 -6.01 14.77 -18.64
C ARG A 246 -6.73 15.24 -17.39
N GLU A 247 -7.25 16.44 -17.40
CA GLU A 247 -8.25 16.81 -16.41
C GLU A 247 -9.49 15.95 -16.72
N GLU A 248 -9.87 15.07 -15.79
CA GLU A 248 -11.15 14.40 -15.92
C GLU A 248 -12.23 15.47 -15.77
N LEU A 249 -12.93 15.75 -16.87
CA LEU A 249 -14.15 16.56 -16.84
C LEU A 249 -15.14 15.82 -15.95
N LYS A 250 -15.39 16.35 -14.76
CA LYS A 250 -16.46 15.88 -13.88
C LYS A 250 -17.78 16.15 -14.60
N TYR A 251 -18.33 15.12 -15.25
CA TYR A 251 -19.70 15.13 -15.78
C TYR A 251 -20.68 14.67 -14.72
#